data_AF-A0A2J6HQE8-F1
#
_entry.id   AF-A0A2J6HQE8-F1
#
_cell.length_a   1.000
_cell.length_b   1.000
_cell.length_c   1.000
_cell.angle_alpha   90.00
_cell.angle_beta   90.00
_cell.angle_gamma   90.00
#
_symmetry.space_group_name_H-M   'P 1'
#
loop_
_entity.id
_entity.type
_entity.pdbx_description
1 polymer ?
#
loop_
_entity_poly.entity_id
_entity_poly.type
_entity_poly.pdbx_seq_one_letter_code
_entity_poly.pdbx_strand_id
1 'polypeptide(L)'
;MLKNRPYIPQFVIHELNRKPERIVEQMRNSHFDKQKLFDLINKAVEDKVIRPIAPVHLITNILSMCIFPFVAKPIITGFALDGDKEKYKTYIDERPEQVIAFVKNAILL
;
A
#
# COMPACT_ATOMS: atom_id res chain seq x y z
N MET A 1 -6.95 -7.69 6.53
CA MET A 1 -7.68 -8.02 5.28
C MET A 1 -6.80 -8.74 4.25
N LEU A 2 -5.68 -8.16 3.78
CA LEU A 2 -4.84 -8.77 2.74
C LEU A 2 -4.20 -10.11 3.16
N LYS A 3 -3.77 -10.26 4.41
CA LYS A 3 -3.33 -11.55 4.98
C LYS A 3 -4.40 -12.66 4.84
N ASN A 4 -5.67 -12.32 5.11
CA ASN A 4 -6.77 -13.27 5.08
C ASN A 4 -7.33 -13.49 3.66
N ARG A 5 -7.01 -12.59 2.72
CA ARG A 5 -7.44 -12.64 1.32
C ARG A 5 -6.27 -12.28 0.37
N PRO A 6 -5.21 -13.11 0.31
CA PRO A 6 -3.97 -12.78 -0.40
C PRO A 6 -4.11 -12.76 -1.93
N TYR A 7 -5.24 -13.24 -2.46
CA TYR A 7 -5.58 -13.20 -3.89
C TYR A 7 -6.07 -11.81 -4.35
N ILE A 8 -6.50 -10.94 -3.43
CA ILE A 8 -7.06 -9.62 -3.78
C ILE A 8 -6.04 -8.74 -4.52
N PRO A 9 -4.77 -8.61 -4.08
CA PRO A 9 -3.75 -7.90 -4.83
C PRO A 9 -3.57 -8.41 -6.26
N GLN A 10 -3.51 -9.73 -6.44
CA GLN A 10 -3.34 -10.33 -7.77
C GLN A 10 -4.56 -10.07 -8.67
N PHE A 11 -5.77 -10.18 -8.12
CA PHE A 11 -7.01 -9.83 -8.83
C PHE A 11 -7.03 -8.35 -9.24
N VAL A 12 -6.67 -7.43 -8.35
CA VAL A 12 -6.63 -6.00 -8.65
C VAL A 12 -5.65 -5.70 -9.78
N ILE A 13 -4.44 -6.28 -9.73
CA ILE A 13 -3.46 -6.12 -10.81
C ILE A 13 -3.97 -6.71 -12.13
N HIS A 14 -4.62 -7.88 -12.09
CA HIS A 14 -5.21 -8.49 -13.27
C HIS A 14 -6.29 -7.59 -13.90
N GLU A 15 -7.23 -7.08 -13.10
CA GLU A 15 -8.29 -6.20 -13.62
C GLU A 15 -7.75 -4.84 -14.08
N LEU A 16 -6.73 -4.29 -13.42
CA LEU A 16 -6.05 -3.08 -13.89
C LEU A 16 -5.41 -3.27 -15.27
N ASN A 17 -4.81 -4.42 -15.54
CA ASN A 17 -4.23 -4.73 -16.86
C ASN A 17 -5.30 -5.01 -17.93
N ARG A 18 -6.45 -5.55 -17.53
CA ARG A 18 -7.50 -5.99 -18.47
C ARG A 18 -8.49 -4.88 -18.82
N LYS A 19 -8.99 -4.14 -17.82
CA LYS A 19 -10.02 -3.08 -17.93
C LYS A 19 -9.81 -2.01 -16.85
N PRO A 20 -8.76 -1.17 -16.95
CA PRO A 20 -8.43 -0.18 -15.93
C PRO A 20 -9.58 0.81 -15.68
N GLU A 21 -10.41 1.10 -16.69
CA GLU A 21 -11.54 2.01 -16.59
C GLU A 21 -12.56 1.53 -15.55
N ARG A 22 -12.75 0.21 -15.40
CA ARG A 22 -13.68 -0.35 -14.41
C ARG A 22 -13.22 -0.08 -12.99
N ILE A 23 -11.92 -0.18 -12.73
CA ILE A 23 -11.36 0.13 -11.42
C ILE A 23 -11.52 1.62 -11.13
N VAL A 24 -11.27 2.48 -12.12
CA VAL A 24 -11.47 3.94 -11.97
C VAL A 24 -12.94 4.26 -11.71
N GLU A 25 -13.87 3.65 -12.44
CA GLU A 25 -15.31 3.80 -12.24
C GLU A 25 -15.75 3.32 -10.86
N GLN A 26 -15.29 2.16 -10.41
CA GLN A 26 -15.55 1.66 -9.06
C GLN A 26 -15.03 2.60 -7.97
N MET A 27 -13.84 3.18 -8.15
CA MET A 27 -13.29 4.16 -7.22
C MET A 27 -14.12 5.46 -7.24
N ARG A 28 -14.58 5.92 -8.41
CA ARG A 28 -15.47 7.09 -8.52
C ARG A 28 -16.83 6.87 -7.88
N ASN A 29 -17.36 5.65 -8.01
CA ASN A 29 -18.65 5.25 -7.44
C ASN A 29 -18.54 4.88 -5.95
N SER A 30 -17.33 4.80 -5.41
CA SER A 30 -17.12 4.63 -3.99
C SER A 30 -17.42 5.94 -3.24
N HIS A 31 -17.89 5.84 -2.00
CA HIS A 31 -18.08 7.00 -1.12
C HIS A 31 -16.75 7.55 -0.57
N PHE A 32 -15.62 7.23 -1.22
CA PHE A 32 -14.31 7.65 -0.79
C PHE A 32 -14.02 9.08 -1.24
N ASP A 33 -13.91 9.98 -0.28
CA ASP A 33 -13.60 11.38 -0.51
C ASP A 33 -12.08 11.59 -0.61
N LYS A 34 -11.55 11.50 -1.84
CA LYS A 34 -10.12 11.71 -2.11
C LYS A 34 -9.65 13.12 -1.72
N GLN A 35 -10.53 14.12 -1.83
CA GLN A 35 -10.14 15.51 -1.62
C GLN A 35 -9.89 15.76 -0.13
N LYS A 36 -10.77 15.26 0.75
CA LYS A 36 -10.54 15.30 2.20
C LYS A 36 -9.21 14.67 2.61
N LEU A 37 -8.82 13.55 2.00
CA LEU A 37 -7.53 12.92 2.29
C LEU A 37 -6.36 13.81 1.82
N PHE A 38 -6.47 14.42 0.64
CA PHE A 38 -5.42 15.30 0.12
C PHE A 38 -5.27 16.55 0.98
N ASP A 39 -6.38 17.16 1.37
CA ASP A 39 -6.41 18.34 2.23
C ASP A 39 -5.80 18.03 3.61
N LEU A 40 -6.10 16.85 4.18
CA LEU A 40 -5.49 16.39 5.44
C LEU A 40 -3.96 16.32 5.34
N ILE A 41 -3.44 15.76 4.25
CA ILE A 41 -1.99 15.62 4.04
C ILE A 41 -1.35 17.00 3.83
N ASN A 42 -1.94 17.84 2.98
CA ASN A 42 -1.43 19.19 2.71
C ASN A 42 -1.40 20.03 3.99
N LYS A 43 -2.47 19.96 4.79
CA LYS A 43 -2.53 20.64 6.09
C LYS A 43 -1.42 20.17 7.04
N ALA A 44 -1.14 18.87 7.10
CA ALA A 44 -0.05 18.36 7.93
C ALA A 44 1.34 18.84 7.46
N VAL A 45 1.52 19.06 6.16
CA VAL A 45 2.73 19.67 5.58
C VAL A 45 2.81 21.15 5.97
N GLU A 46 1.73 21.90 5.81
CA GLU A 46 1.64 23.34 6.18
C GLU A 46 1.91 23.56 7.67
N ASP A 47 1.32 22.72 8.52
CA ASP A 47 1.48 22.75 9.97
C ASP A 47 2.87 22.21 10.42
N LYS A 48 3.75 21.82 9.49
CA LYS A 48 5.09 21.24 9.74
C LYS A 48 5.06 20.02 10.68
N VAL A 49 3.98 19.25 10.65
CA VAL A 49 3.87 17.96 11.34
C VAL A 49 4.59 16.87 10.54
N ILE A 50 4.55 16.99 9.19
CA ILE A 50 5.25 16.10 8.27
C ILE A 50 6.09 16.90 7.26
N ARG A 51 7.12 16.24 6.73
CA ARG A 51 7.98 16.74 5.67
C ARG A 51 7.15 17.03 4.40
N PRO A 52 7.56 18.02 3.58
CA PRO A 52 6.87 18.32 2.33
C PRO A 52 6.79 17.10 1.40
N ILE A 53 5.56 16.69 1.07
CA ILE A 53 5.28 15.58 0.16
C ILE A 53 3.93 15.79 -0.51
N ALA A 54 3.84 15.55 -1.83
CA ALA A 54 2.56 15.62 -2.52
C ALA A 54 1.66 14.43 -2.11
N PRO A 55 0.35 14.63 -1.87
CA PRO A 55 -0.55 13.57 -1.41
C PRO A 55 -0.53 12.29 -2.25
N VAL A 56 -0.46 12.43 -3.58
CA VAL A 56 -0.41 11.30 -4.53
C VAL A 56 0.82 10.42 -4.30
N HIS A 57 1.98 11.02 -4.01
CA HIS A 57 3.20 10.26 -3.74
C HIS A 57 3.10 9.50 -2.41
N LEU A 58 2.60 10.15 -1.35
CA LEU A 58 2.45 9.50 -0.05
C LEU A 58 1.52 8.28 -0.12
N ILE A 59 0.35 8.45 -0.74
CA ILE A 59 -0.63 7.38 -0.89
C ILE A 59 -0.07 6.24 -1.75
N THR A 60 0.58 6.56 -2.87
CA THR A 60 1.17 5.54 -3.75
C THR A 60 2.27 4.75 -3.04
N ASN A 61 3.10 5.40 -2.22
CA ASN A 61 4.14 4.72 -1.44
C ASN A 61 3.52 3.74 -0.43
N ILE A 62 2.50 4.19 0.31
CA ILE A 62 1.78 3.34 1.29
C ILE A 62 1.14 2.13 0.60
N LEU A 63 0.41 2.36 -0.50
CA LEU A 63 -0.23 1.29 -1.27
C LEU A 63 0.80 0.29 -1.79
N SER A 64 1.91 0.77 -2.35
CA SER A 64 3.00 -0.08 -2.84
C SER A 64 3.52 -1.00 -1.74
N MET A 65 3.82 -0.46 -0.56
CA MET A 65 4.31 -1.24 0.58
C MET A 65 3.29 -2.25 1.14
N CYS A 66 2.00 -2.02 0.92
CA CYS A 66 0.93 -2.92 1.36
C CYS A 66 0.62 -4.01 0.32
N ILE A 67 0.63 -3.67 -0.97
CA ILE A 67 0.18 -4.55 -2.07
C ILE A 67 1.33 -5.40 -2.59
N PHE A 68 2.51 -4.81 -2.78
CA PHE A 68 3.66 -5.47 -3.39
C PHE A 68 4.11 -6.76 -2.69
N PRO A 69 4.09 -6.88 -1.34
CA PRO A 69 4.43 -8.13 -0.65
C PRO A 69 3.63 -9.35 -1.14
N PHE A 70 2.38 -9.16 -1.55
CA PHE A 70 1.50 -10.23 -2.03
C PHE A 70 1.69 -10.52 -3.52
N VAL A 71 1.92 -9.47 -4.32
CA VAL A 71 2.17 -9.59 -5.76
C VAL A 71 3.52 -10.29 -5.99
N ALA A 72 4.55 -9.87 -5.26
CA ALA A 72 5.91 -10.40 -5.36
C ALA A 72 6.13 -11.64 -4.49
N LYS A 73 5.07 -12.30 -3.99
CA LYS A 73 5.18 -13.46 -3.08
C LYS A 73 6.17 -14.54 -3.58
N PRO A 74 6.15 -15.00 -4.85
CA PRO A 74 7.10 -16.02 -5.31
C PRO A 74 8.56 -15.56 -5.22
N ILE A 75 8.83 -14.28 -5.49
CA ILE A 75 10.17 -13.69 -5.41
C ILE A 75 10.60 -13.58 -3.95
N ILE A 76 9.73 -13.04 -3.09
CA ILE A 76 10.06 -12.86 -1.67
C ILE A 76 10.25 -14.21 -0.99
N THR A 77 9.32 -15.15 -1.16
CA THR A 77 9.45 -16.48 -0.57
C THR A 77 10.63 -17.24 -1.18
N GLY A 78 10.73 -17.32 -2.52
CA GLY A 78 11.69 -18.18 -3.19
C GLY A 78 13.12 -17.67 -3.18
N PHE A 79 13.32 -16.36 -3.36
CA PHE A 79 14.64 -15.75 -3.44
C PHE A 79 15.06 -15.06 -2.14
N ALA A 80 14.22 -14.19 -1.57
CA ALA A 80 14.62 -13.40 -0.40
C ALA A 80 14.56 -14.17 0.93
N LEU A 81 13.78 -15.25 1.00
CA LEU A 81 13.55 -16.04 2.21
C LEU A 81 13.89 -17.53 2.02
N ASP A 82 14.71 -17.86 1.03
CA ASP A 82 15.25 -19.21 0.79
C ASP A 82 14.18 -20.31 0.59
N GLY A 83 13.04 -19.96 0.03
CA GLY A 83 11.90 -20.87 -0.16
C GLY A 83 11.08 -21.14 1.11
N ASP A 84 11.40 -20.50 2.23
CA ASP A 84 10.77 -20.77 3.52
C ASP A 84 9.40 -20.09 3.64
N LYS A 85 8.36 -20.92 3.67
CA LYS A 85 6.97 -20.49 3.78
C LYS A 85 6.62 -19.93 5.16
N GLU A 86 7.23 -20.43 6.22
CA GLU A 86 6.98 -19.93 7.57
C GLU A 86 7.66 -18.58 7.77
N LYS A 87 8.88 -18.37 7.26
CA LYS A 87 9.48 -17.03 7.21
C LYS A 87 8.61 -16.03 6.45
N TYR A 88 8.00 -16.44 5.32
CA TYR A 88 7.09 -15.57 4.58
C TYR A 88 5.83 -15.24 5.40
N LYS A 89 5.30 -16.20 6.16
CA LYS A 89 4.16 -15.96 7.04
C LYS A 89 4.51 -14.95 8.14
N THR A 90 5.64 -15.12 8.83
CA THR A 90 6.14 -14.16 9.82
C THR A 90 6.35 -12.77 9.20
N TYR A 91 6.99 -12.70 8.03
CA TYR A 91 7.18 -11.47 7.29
C TYR A 91 5.86 -10.73 7.00
N ILE A 92 4.82 -11.44 6.57
CA ILE A 92 3.48 -10.86 6.33
C ILE A 92 2.81 -10.42 7.63
N ASP A 93 3.05 -11.13 8.74
CA ASP A 93 2.49 -10.83 10.05
C ASP A 93 3.09 -9.54 10.63
N GLU A 94 4.38 -9.31 10.39
CA GLU A 94 5.10 -8.10 10.81
C GLU A 94 4.82 -6.89 9.91
N ARG A 95 4.31 -7.08 8.68
CA ARG A 95 4.14 -5.99 7.70
C ARG A 95 3.38 -4.77 8.23
N PRO A 96 2.26 -4.87 8.95
CA PRO A 96 1.53 -3.70 9.42
C PRO A 96 2.41 -2.76 10.25
N GLU A 97 3.16 -3.30 11.20
CA GLU A 97 4.05 -2.54 12.07
C GLU A 97 5.21 -1.95 11.28
N GLN A 98 5.82 -2.75 10.41
CA GLN A 98 6.93 -2.32 9.55
C GLN A 98 6.53 -1.18 8.60
N VAL A 99 5.33 -1.23 8.00
CA VAL A 99 4.82 -0.15 7.14
C VAL A 99 4.61 1.12 7.95
N ILE A 100 3.97 1.03 9.11
CA ILE A 100 3.69 2.21 9.96
C ILE A 100 5.01 2.86 10.40
N ALA A 101 5.96 2.06 10.88
CA ALA A 101 7.27 2.54 11.31
C ALA A 101 8.02 3.22 10.16
N PHE A 102 8.07 2.58 8.98
CA PHE A 102 8.74 3.13 7.81
C PHE A 102 8.12 4.46 7.35
N VAL A 103 6.78 4.52 7.24
CA VAL A 103 6.07 5.74 6.82
C VAL A 103 6.32 6.87 7.82
N LYS A 104 6.18 6.60 9.12
CA LYS A 104 6.43 7.59 10.17
C LYS A 104 7.86 8.13 10.10
N ASN A 105 8.85 7.26 10.00
CA ASN A 105 10.25 7.67 9.91
C ASN A 105 10.54 8.48 8.63
N ALA A 106 9.87 8.15 7.54
CA ALA A 106 10.06 8.85 6.27
C ALA A 106 9.44 10.25 6.23
N ILE A 107 8.33 10.48 6.96
CA ILE A 107 7.56 11.73 6.82
C ILE A 107 7.49 12.59 8.08
N LEU A 108 7.59 12.05 9.29
CA LEU A 108 7.49 12.87 10.50
C LEU A 108 8.69 13.83 10.60
N LEU A 109 8.42 15.03 11.13
CA LEU A 109 9.40 16.04 11.49
C LEU A 109 9.75 15.97 12.97
#